data_AF-A0A3D3XFW2-F1
#
_entry.id   AF-A0A3D3XFW2-F1
#
_cell.length_a   1.000
_cell.length_b   1.000
_cell.length_c   1.000
_cell.angle_alpha   90.00
_cell.angle_beta   90.00
_cell.angle_gamma   90.00
#
_symmetry.space_group_name_H-M   'P 1'
#
loop_
_entity.id
_entity.type
_entity.pdbx_description
1 polymer ?
#
loop_
_entity_poly.entity_id
_entity_poly.type
_entity_poly.pdbx_seq_one_letter_code
_entity_poly.pdbx_strand_id
1 'polypeptide(L)'
;QNWDKTITTIPTYALISDAFKNWRGMTESDGRRIKRSLYLDISTIRFCDEEMLERFSKIQFIKEYIDQTKQELRKYNKERRVDNSSLANGRRMTNIGTFRAYI
;
A
#
# COMPACT_ATOMS: atom_id res chain seq x y z
N GLN A 1 27.70 1.64 25.99
CA GLN A 1 28.51 1.69 24.77
C GLN A 1 27.75 2.56 23.79
N ASN A 2 28.32 3.70 23.40
CA ASN A 2 27.69 4.58 22.44
C ASN A 2 27.78 4.00 21.02
N TRP A 3 27.06 4.60 20.07
CA TRP A 3 27.04 4.17 18.67
C TRP A 3 28.43 4.17 18.01
N ASP A 4 29.37 4.96 18.54
CA ASP A 4 30.78 5.07 18.15
C ASP A 4 31.71 4.11 18.92
N LYS A 5 31.15 3.13 19.64
CA LYS A 5 31.84 2.12 20.47
C LYS A 5 32.58 2.65 21.71
N THR A 6 32.39 3.91 22.10
CA THR A 6 32.98 4.44 23.35
C THR A 6 32.26 3.90 24.60
N ILE A 7 33.01 3.72 25.69
CA ILE A 7 32.49 3.37 27.02
C ILE A 7 32.36 4.68 27.82
N THR A 8 31.13 5.04 28.19
CA THR A 8 30.83 6.22 29.01
C THR A 8 30.38 5.78 30.39
N THR A 9 30.96 6.37 31.43
CA THR A 9 30.53 6.17 32.82
C THR A 9 29.53 7.27 33.19
N ILE A 10 28.33 6.86 33.61
CA ILE A 10 27.26 7.77 34.02
C ILE A 10 27.26 7.85 35.56
N PRO A 11 27.41 9.03 36.17
CA PRO A 11 27.30 9.20 37.61
C PRO A 11 25.91 8.79 38.13
N THR A 12 25.82 8.20 39.32
CA THR A 12 24.57 7.70 39.91
C THR A 12 23.48 8.76 40.05
N TYR A 13 23.85 10.01 40.34
CA TYR A 13 22.87 11.11 40.44
C TYR A 13 22.16 11.40 39.11
N ALA A 14 22.84 11.23 37.98
CA ALA A 14 22.26 11.44 36.65
C ALA A 14 21.20 10.38 36.30
N LEU A 15 21.19 9.23 36.99
CA LEU A 15 20.17 8.18 36.84
C LEU A 15 18.83 8.51 37.50
N ILE A 16 18.79 9.52 38.37
CA ILE A 16 17.60 9.85 39.18
C ILE A 16 17.04 11.22 38.79
N SER A 17 17.87 12.10 38.24
CA SER A 17 17.53 13.49 37.97
C SER A 17 17.07 13.75 36.54
N ASP A 18 17.61 13.05 35.55
CA ASP A 18 17.34 13.31 34.14
C ASP A 18 16.30 12.35 33.54
N ALA A 19 15.49 12.83 32.60
CA ALA A 19 14.55 11.99 31.87
C ALA A 19 15.28 11.15 30.80
N PHE A 20 15.27 9.83 30.96
CA PHE A 20 15.87 8.90 29.97
C PHE A 20 14.94 8.65 28.80
N LYS A 21 15.47 8.72 27.57
CA LYS A 21 14.79 8.19 26.40
C LYS A 21 15.12 6.70 26.26
N ASN A 22 14.16 5.84 26.57
CA ASN A 22 14.30 4.40 26.38
C ASN A 22 14.08 4.02 24.91
N TRP A 23 15.18 3.79 24.19
CA TRP A 23 15.16 3.34 22.80
C TRP A 23 15.10 1.82 22.63
N ARG A 24 15.14 1.05 23.73
CA ARG A 24 15.09 -0.42 23.69
C ARG A 24 13.84 -0.91 22.95
N GLY A 25 12.69 -0.29 23.21
CA GLY A 25 11.44 -0.62 22.50
C GLY A 25 11.46 -0.32 20.99
N MET A 26 12.31 0.61 20.53
CA MET A 26 12.54 0.85 19.09
C MET A 26 13.52 -0.15 18.47
N THR A 27 14.47 -0.68 19.26
CA THR A 27 15.43 -1.71 18.81
C THR A 27 14.81 -3.11 18.82
N GLU A 28 13.91 -3.38 19.77
CA GLU A 28 13.17 -4.65 19.89
C GLU A 28 11.97 -4.73 18.95
N SER A 29 11.45 -3.60 18.47
CA SER A 29 10.45 -3.58 17.41
C SER A 29 11.12 -3.80 16.05
N ASP A 30 10.72 -4.86 15.33
CA ASP A 30 11.17 -5.24 13.96
C ASP A 30 10.97 -4.16 12.87
N GLY A 31 10.57 -2.95 13.22
CA GLY A 31 10.53 -1.85 12.29
C GLY A 31 9.91 -0.58 12.85
N ARG A 32 10.25 0.53 12.21
CA ARG A 32 9.60 1.82 12.42
C ARG A 32 8.41 1.96 11.48
N ARG A 33 7.20 2.15 12.01
CA ARG A 33 6.02 2.44 11.16
C ARG A 33 6.16 3.82 10.50
N ILE A 34 6.37 3.85 9.19
CA ILE A 34 6.31 5.07 8.38
C ILE A 34 4.88 5.21 7.84
N LYS A 35 4.11 6.15 8.39
CA LYS A 35 2.81 6.54 7.81
C LYS A 35 3.05 7.59 6.72
N ARG A 36 3.04 7.19 5.45
CA ARG A 36 2.98 8.14 4.33
C ARG A 36 1.52 8.41 3.96
N SER A 37 1.13 9.68 3.94
CA SER A 37 -0.16 10.11 3.41
C SER A 37 -0.08 10.22 1.89
N LEU A 38 -1.06 9.64 1.18
CA LEU A 38 -1.28 9.84 -0.25
C LEU A 38 -2.59 10.60 -0.42
N TYR A 39 -2.54 11.78 -1.03
CA TYR A 39 -3.73 12.57 -1.32
C TYR A 39 -4.27 12.13 -2.67
N LEU A 40 -5.52 11.68 -2.70
CA LEU A 40 -6.22 11.28 -3.91
C LEU A 40 -7.46 12.16 -4.07
N ASP A 41 -7.65 12.68 -5.27
CA ASP A 41 -8.87 13.38 -5.61
C ASP A 41 -9.95 12.36 -5.98
N ILE A 42 -11.02 12.32 -5.18
CA ILE A 42 -12.15 11.38 -5.34
C ILE A 42 -12.83 11.56 -6.70
N SER A 43 -12.86 12.79 -7.24
CA SER A 43 -13.48 13.07 -8.54
C SER A 43 -12.76 12.38 -9.71
N THR A 44 -11.49 11.99 -9.52
CA THR A 44 -10.70 11.28 -10.53
C THR A 44 -10.91 9.77 -10.51
N ILE A 45 -11.61 9.23 -9.50
CA ILE A 45 -11.86 7.79 -9.39
C ILE A 45 -12.86 7.38 -10.46
N ARG A 46 -12.45 6.44 -11.30
CA ARG A 46 -13.27 5.95 -12.41
C ARG A 46 -12.96 4.50 -12.74
N PHE A 47 -13.89 3.86 -13.44
CA PHE A 47 -13.65 2.55 -14.03
C PHE A 47 -12.55 2.65 -15.08
N CYS A 48 -11.71 1.62 -15.16
CA CYS A 48 -10.73 1.50 -16.23
C CYS A 48 -11.47 1.13 -17.53
N ASP A 49 -11.22 1.90 -18.58
CA ASP A 49 -11.60 1.59 -19.95
C ASP A 49 -10.54 0.64 -20.56
N GLU A 50 -10.81 0.18 -21.78
CA GLU A 50 -9.95 -0.77 -22.47
C GLU A 50 -8.57 -0.17 -22.78
N GLU A 51 -8.53 1.10 -23.19
CA GLU A 51 -7.28 1.84 -23.46
C GLU A 51 -6.40 1.99 -22.22
N MET A 52 -6.98 2.33 -21.06
CA MET A 52 -6.27 2.41 -19.79
C MET A 52 -5.69 1.04 -19.42
N LEU A 53 -6.47 -0.03 -19.58
CA LEU A 53 -6.01 -1.38 -19.28
C LEU A 53 -4.89 -1.83 -20.22
N GLU A 54 -4.98 -1.52 -21.51
CA GLU A 54 -3.90 -1.81 -22.47
C GLU A 54 -2.61 -1.07 -22.10
N ARG A 55 -2.72 0.20 -21.73
CA ARG A 55 -1.56 0.99 -21.27
C ARG A 55 -0.98 0.42 -19.98
N PHE A 56 -1.82 0.04 -19.03
CA PHE A 56 -1.38 -0.52 -17.75
C PHE A 56 -0.78 -1.93 -17.90
N SER A 57 -1.27 -2.74 -18.84
CA SER A 57 -0.69 -4.06 -19.15
C SER A 57 0.75 -3.99 -19.68
N LYS A 58 1.22 -2.82 -20.14
CA LYS A 58 2.64 -2.61 -20.52
C LYS A 58 3.55 -2.41 -19.31
N ILE A 59 3.01 -2.17 -18.12
CA ILE A 59 3.77 -1.96 -16.89
C ILE A 59 4.11 -3.34 -16.29
N GLN A 60 5.41 -3.64 -16.20
CA GLN A 60 5.90 -4.97 -15.81
C GLN A 60 5.35 -5.47 -14.47
N PHE A 61 5.26 -4.61 -13.45
CA PHE A 61 4.87 -4.99 -12.09
C PHE A 61 3.39 -5.31 -11.91
N ILE A 62 2.51 -4.81 -12.78
CA ILE A 62 1.05 -5.00 -12.65
C ILE A 62 0.43 -5.80 -13.79
N LYS A 63 1.22 -6.16 -14.81
CA LYS A 63 0.74 -6.91 -15.97
C LYS A 63 0.03 -8.20 -15.55
N GLU A 64 0.68 -9.00 -14.71
CA GLU A 64 0.11 -10.26 -14.23
C GLU A 64 -1.18 -10.04 -13.43
N TYR A 65 -1.20 -9.05 -12.54
CA TYR A 65 -2.39 -8.66 -11.80
C TYR A 65 -3.56 -8.30 -12.73
N ILE A 66 -3.30 -7.50 -13.76
CA ILE A 66 -4.34 -7.09 -14.73
C ILE A 66 -4.87 -8.29 -15.49
N ASP A 67 -3.99 -9.17 -15.95
CA ASP A 67 -4.37 -10.35 -16.75
C ASP A 67 -5.21 -11.33 -15.92
N GLN A 68 -4.80 -11.62 -14.67
CA GLN A 68 -5.57 -12.45 -13.74
C GLN A 68 -6.92 -11.83 -13.40
N THR A 69 -6.93 -10.54 -13.03
CA THR A 69 -8.16 -9.84 -12.66
C THR A 69 -9.15 -9.77 -13.84
N LYS A 70 -8.67 -9.56 -15.08
CA LYS A 70 -9.52 -9.61 -16.27
C LYS A 70 -10.24 -10.95 -16.41
N GLN A 71 -9.55 -12.06 -16.18
CA GLN A 71 -10.14 -13.40 -16.27
C GLN A 71 -11.18 -13.64 -15.16
N GLU A 72 -10.85 -13.28 -13.92
CA GLU A 72 -11.77 -13.39 -12.78
C GLU A 72 -13.05 -12.58 -12.98
N LEU A 73 -12.92 -11.34 -13.44
CA LEU A 73 -14.07 -10.46 -13.70
C LEU A 73 -14.96 -10.99 -14.81
N ARG A 74 -14.37 -11.50 -15.90
CA ARG A 74 -15.13 -12.14 -16.98
C ARG A 74 -15.91 -13.34 -16.47
N LYS A 75 -15.27 -14.21 -15.67
CA LYS A 75 -15.93 -15.38 -15.07
C LYS A 75 -17.07 -14.96 -14.15
N TYR A 76 -16.80 -14.04 -13.22
CA TYR A 76 -17.78 -13.55 -12.24
C TYR A 76 -19.00 -12.91 -12.91
N ASN A 77 -18.78 -12.01 -13.87
CA ASN A 77 -19.89 -11.33 -14.56
C ASN A 77 -20.69 -12.28 -15.45
N LYS A 78 -20.04 -13.29 -16.06
CA LYS A 78 -20.72 -14.32 -16.85
C LYS A 78 -21.58 -15.24 -15.99
N GLU A 79 -21.06 -15.70 -14.85
CA GLU A 79 -21.79 -16.56 -13.91
C GLU A 79 -23.05 -15.88 -13.37
N ARG A 80 -22.99 -14.57 -13.11
CA ARG A 80 -24.11 -13.79 -12.58
C ARG A 80 -25.03 -13.20 -13.65
N ARG A 81 -24.78 -13.47 -14.94
CA ARG A 81 -25.54 -12.92 -16.08
C ARG A 81 -25.77 -11.41 -15.93
N VAL A 82 -24.69 -10.70 -15.61
CA VAL A 82 -24.76 -9.27 -15.32
C VAL A 82 -25.28 -8.51 -16.53
N ASP A 83 -26.28 -7.67 -16.31
CA ASP A 83 -26.77 -6.72 -17.30
C ASP A 83 -25.77 -5.55 -17.44
N ASN A 84 -25.23 -5.38 -18.65
CA ASN A 84 -24.26 -4.34 -18.99
C ASN A 84 -24.90 -2.99 -19.35
N SER A 85 -26.22 -2.83 -19.19
CA SER A 85 -26.91 -1.54 -19.36
C SER A 85 -26.30 -0.41 -18.53
N SER A 86 -25.82 -0.72 -17.32
CA SER A 86 -25.03 0.18 -16.48
C SER A 86 -23.69 -0.45 -16.11
N LEU A 87 -22.62 0.34 -16.19
CA LEU A 87 -21.27 -0.10 -15.83
C LEU A 87 -21.17 -0.51 -14.35
N ALA A 88 -22.04 0.04 -13.49
CA ALA A 88 -22.07 -0.23 -12.06
C ALA A 88 -22.68 -1.60 -11.71
N ASN A 89 -23.41 -2.23 -12.63
CA ASN A 89 -24.05 -3.52 -12.38
C ASN A 89 -23.04 -4.67 -12.34
N GLY A 90 -21.91 -4.52 -13.04
CA GLY A 90 -20.86 -5.52 -13.15
C GLY A 90 -19.65 -5.20 -12.31
N ARG A 91 -18.92 -6.24 -11.92
CA ARG A 91 -17.62 -6.05 -11.29
C ARG A 91 -16.62 -5.62 -12.36
N ARG A 92 -15.92 -4.51 -12.10
CA ARG A 92 -14.96 -3.88 -13.02
C ARG A 92 -13.74 -3.38 -12.26
N MET A 93 -12.62 -3.20 -12.96
CA MET A 93 -11.44 -2.55 -12.39
C MET A 93 -11.64 -1.03 -12.35
N THR A 94 -11.07 -0.40 -11.33
CA THR A 94 -10.99 1.07 -11.20
C THR A 94 -9.53 1.50 -11.16
N ASN A 95 -9.26 2.73 -11.57
CA ASN A 95 -7.90 3.28 -11.55
C ASN A 95 -7.26 3.23 -10.15
N ILE A 96 -8.03 3.54 -9.10
CA ILE A 96 -7.57 3.45 -7.71
C ILE A 96 -7.33 2.01 -7.26
N GLY A 97 -8.17 1.07 -7.68
CA GLY A 97 -7.99 -0.35 -7.39
C GLY A 97 -6.71 -0.90 -8.02
N THR A 98 -6.46 -0.53 -9.28
CA THR A 98 -5.22 -0.89 -10.00
C THR A 98 -3.99 -0.22 -9.37
N PHE A 99 -4.08 1.05 -8.97
CA PHE A 99 -2.99 1.74 -8.28
C PHE A 99 -2.61 1.07 -6.96
N ARG A 100 -3.59 0.58 -6.20
CA ARG A 100 -3.33 -0.17 -4.96
C ARG A 100 -2.62 -1.50 -5.21
N ALA A 101 -2.85 -2.15 -6.35
CA ALA A 101 -2.13 -3.38 -6.69
C ALA A 101 -0.69 -3.13 -7.17
N TYR A 102 -0.35 -1.87 -7.50
CA TYR A 102 0.99 -1.48 -7.92
C TYR A 102 1.94 -1.18 -6.75
N ILE A 103 1.41 -0.65 -5.64
CA ILE A 103 2.16 -0.29 -4.43
C ILE A 103 2.23 -1.47 -3.47
#